data_AF-A0A3D2FN88-F1
#
_entry.id   AF-A0A3D2FN88-F1
#
_cell.length_a   1.000
_cell.length_b   1.000
_cell.length_c   1.000
_cell.angle_alpha   90.00
_cell.angle_beta   90.00
_cell.angle_gamma   90.00
#
_symmetry.space_group_name_H-M   'P 1'
#
loop_
_entity.id
_entity.type
_entity.pdbx_description
1 polymer ?
#
loop_
_entity_poly.entity_id
_entity_poly.type
_entity_poly.pdbx_seq_one_letter_code
_entity_poly.pdbx_strand_id
1 'polypeptide(L)'
;VIASHSSCRHFTPGFERNMGDAEIVRLKENGGVIQINFGSSFVTQESQEKENKNRERIMAYAKENGLKRGDEKLKSYWEKVSKENPIYADI
;
A
#
# COMPACT_ATOMS: atom_id res chain seq x y z
N VAL A 1 -7.49 14.71 18.84
CA VAL A 1 -6.44 14.09 17.98
C VAL A 1 -7.12 13.45 16.78
N ILE A 2 -6.53 13.49 15.59
CA ILE A 2 -7.11 12.87 14.38
C ILE A 2 -6.07 12.03 13.64
N ALA A 3 -6.49 10.85 13.17
CA ALA A 3 -5.81 10.08 12.13
C ALA A 3 -6.63 10.21 10.84
N SER A 4 -6.26 11.15 9.97
CA SER A 4 -7.11 11.53 8.81
C SER A 4 -7.10 10.54 7.64
N HIS A 5 -6.17 9.57 7.64
CA HIS A 5 -6.04 8.59 6.57
C HIS A 5 -5.24 7.37 7.05
N SER A 6 -5.86 6.59 7.93
CA SER A 6 -5.30 5.33 8.43
C SER A 6 -6.40 4.27 8.51
N SER A 7 -6.02 3.01 8.64
CA SER A 7 -6.94 1.87 8.75
C SER A 7 -6.50 0.94 9.87
N CYS A 8 -7.22 -0.17 10.07
CA CYS A 8 -6.93 -1.13 11.15
C CYS A 8 -5.81 -2.10 10.75
N ARG A 9 -4.73 -2.16 11.54
CA ARG A 9 -3.57 -3.06 11.32
C ARG A 9 -3.97 -4.54 11.36
N HIS A 10 -5.11 -4.85 11.96
CA HIS A 10 -5.71 -6.19 11.92
C HIS A 10 -5.78 -6.78 10.50
N PHE A 11 -6.14 -5.98 9.49
CA PHE A 11 -6.27 -6.42 8.09
C PHE A 11 -4.95 -6.45 7.32
N THR A 12 -3.88 -5.93 7.94
CA THR A 12 -2.59 -5.63 7.30
C THR A 12 -1.44 -5.78 8.32
N PRO A 13 -1.20 -6.98 8.87
CA PRO A 13 -0.25 -7.18 9.96
C PRO A 13 1.16 -6.66 9.63
N GLY A 14 1.77 -5.94 10.55
CA GLY A 14 3.10 -5.35 10.38
C GLY A 14 3.13 -4.02 9.62
N PHE A 15 2.00 -3.52 9.10
CA PHE A 15 1.96 -2.23 8.42
C PHE A 15 1.76 -1.06 9.39
N GLU A 16 2.84 -0.40 9.80
CA GLU A 16 2.84 0.66 10.83
C GLU A 16 2.05 1.91 10.43
N ARG A 17 1.77 2.11 9.14
CA ARG A 17 0.88 3.19 8.65
C ARG A 17 -0.57 3.01 9.11
N ASN A 18 -0.95 1.77 9.43
CA ASN A 18 -2.23 1.42 10.02
C ASN A 18 -2.13 1.34 11.54
N MET A 19 -3.23 1.66 12.21
CA MET A 19 -3.30 1.68 13.67
C MET A 19 -3.60 0.29 14.23
N GLY A 20 -2.80 -0.14 15.21
CA GLY A 20 -3.07 -1.33 16.02
C GLY A 20 -4.08 -1.04 17.14
N ASP A 21 -4.59 -2.10 17.77
CA ASP A 21 -5.68 -1.99 18.75
C ASP A 21 -5.35 -1.05 19.91
N ALA A 22 -4.14 -1.12 20.46
CA ALA A 22 -3.70 -0.24 21.55
C ALA A 22 -3.68 1.25 21.13
N GLU A 23 -3.28 1.54 19.90
CA GLU A 23 -3.25 2.91 19.37
C GLU A 23 -4.66 3.44 19.12
N ILE A 24 -5.59 2.58 18.65
CA ILE A 24 -7.01 2.91 18.44
C ILE A 24 -7.70 3.17 19.78
N VAL A 25 -7.45 2.33 20.80
CA VAL A 25 -7.96 2.55 22.17
C VAL A 25 -7.43 3.88 22.70
N ARG A 26 -6.13 4.15 22.54
CA ARG A 26 -5.55 5.43 22.98
C ARG A 26 -6.14 6.61 22.23
N LEU A 27 -6.42 6.48 20.94
CA LEU A 27 -7.07 7.54 20.15
C LEU A 27 -8.47 7.84 20.71
N LYS A 28 -9.26 6.81 21.03
CA LYS A 28 -10.57 6.93 21.68
C LYS A 28 -10.48 7.64 23.03
N GLU A 29 -9.54 7.25 23.89
CA GLU A 29 -9.33 7.88 25.21
C GLU A 29 -9.08 9.39 25.10
N ASN A 30 -8.47 9.84 24.00
CA ASN A 30 -8.21 11.25 23.72
C ASN A 30 -9.35 11.94 22.95
N GLY A 31 -10.53 11.33 22.87
CA GLY A 31 -11.68 11.84 22.10
C GLY A 31 -11.36 12.01 20.61
N GLY A 32 -10.42 11.21 20.09
CA GLY A 32 -9.95 11.31 18.72
C GLY A 32 -10.80 10.54 17.72
N VAL A 33 -10.53 10.79 16.44
CA VAL A 33 -11.22 10.15 15.31
C VAL A 33 -10.21 9.57 14.36
N ILE A 34 -10.51 8.36 13.87
CA ILE A 34 -9.84 7.77 12.71
C ILE A 34 -10.76 7.89 11.49
N GLN A 35 -10.23 8.43 10.40
CA GLN A 35 -10.87 8.42 9.09
C GLN A 35 -10.25 7.27 8.30
N ILE A 36 -11.07 6.26 8.00
CA ILE A 36 -10.63 5.02 7.36
C ILE A 36 -10.09 5.31 5.96
N ASN A 37 -8.87 4.83 5.70
CA ASN A 37 -8.25 4.93 4.39
C ASN A 37 -8.69 3.74 3.50
N PHE A 38 -9.31 4.03 2.37
CA PHE A 38 -9.74 3.02 1.39
C PHE A 38 -8.71 2.71 0.29
N GLY A 39 -7.46 3.17 0.43
CA GLY A 39 -6.37 2.65 -0.39
C GLY A 39 -6.26 1.14 -0.19
N SER A 40 -6.30 0.35 -1.26
CA SER A 40 -6.42 -1.12 -1.16
C SER A 40 -5.33 -1.76 -0.28
N SER A 41 -4.10 -1.26 -0.32
CA SER A 41 -2.99 -1.74 0.52
C SER A 41 -3.14 -1.39 2.00
N PHE A 42 -4.05 -0.48 2.37
CA PHE A 42 -4.39 -0.18 3.77
C PHE A 42 -5.51 -1.08 4.31
N VAL A 43 -6.24 -1.80 3.45
CA VAL A 43 -7.41 -2.59 3.87
C VAL A 43 -7.30 -4.07 3.58
N THR A 44 -6.40 -4.50 2.68
CA THR A 44 -6.13 -5.93 2.47
C THR A 44 -4.65 -6.26 2.39
N GLN A 45 -4.27 -7.36 3.04
CA GLN A 45 -2.93 -7.94 2.97
C GLN A 45 -2.58 -8.36 1.53
N GLU A 46 -3.54 -8.92 0.78
CA GLU A 46 -3.34 -9.34 -0.62
C GLU A 46 -2.92 -8.17 -1.51
N SER A 47 -3.54 -7.00 -1.35
CA SER A 47 -3.18 -5.81 -2.12
C SER A 47 -1.73 -5.38 -1.85
N GLN A 48 -1.29 -5.40 -0.59
CA GLN A 48 0.11 -5.11 -0.24
C GLN A 48 1.09 -6.11 -0.87
N GLU A 49 0.77 -7.41 -0.82
CA GLU A 49 1.62 -8.44 -1.38
C GLU A 49 1.76 -8.29 -2.90
N LYS A 50 0.66 -8.00 -3.59
CA LYS A 50 0.68 -7.71 -5.03
C LYS A 50 1.48 -6.45 -5.34
N GLU A 51 1.32 -5.38 -4.56
CA GLU A 51 2.08 -4.14 -4.73
C GLU A 51 3.59 -4.37 -4.53
N ASN A 52 3.98 -5.11 -3.49
CA ASN A 52 5.37 -5.47 -3.21
C ASN A 52 5.97 -6.29 -4.36
N LYS A 53 5.27 -7.34 -4.82
CA LYS A 53 5.70 -8.18 -5.93
C LYS A 53 5.83 -7.38 -7.23
N ASN A 54 4.90 -6.47 -7.51
CA ASN A 54 4.97 -5.60 -8.68
C ASN A 54 6.19 -4.68 -8.60
N ARG A 55 6.41 -4.05 -7.44
CA ARG A 55 7.58 -3.18 -7.19
C ARG A 55 8.89 -3.94 -7.41
N GLU A 56 9.02 -5.16 -6.89
CA GLU A 56 10.20 -6.01 -7.08
C GLU A 56 10.46 -6.30 -8.57
N ARG A 57 9.43 -6.71 -9.33
CA ARG A 57 9.54 -6.95 -10.78
C ARG A 57 10.01 -5.72 -11.54
N ILE A 58 9.41 -4.57 -11.23
CA ILE A 58 9.73 -3.29 -11.91
C ILE A 58 11.17 -2.84 -11.57
N MET A 59 11.58 -2.97 -10.31
CA MET A 59 12.94 -2.61 -9.87
C MET A 59 14.01 -3.53 -10.47
N ALA A 60 13.75 -4.85 -10.54
CA ALA A 60 14.64 -5.80 -11.19
C ALA A 60 14.80 -5.46 -12.68
N TYR A 61 13.69 -5.23 -13.38
CA TYR A 61 13.69 -4.84 -14.78
C TYR A 61 14.47 -3.54 -15.03
N ALA A 62 14.26 -2.52 -14.19
CA ALA A 62 14.98 -1.26 -14.29
C ALA A 62 16.49 -1.47 -14.13
N LYS A 63 16.91 -2.25 -13.14
CA LYS A 63 18.33 -2.55 -12.87
C LYS A 63 18.97 -3.31 -14.03
N GLU A 64 18.33 -4.35 -14.53
CA GLU A 64 18.84 -5.18 -15.65
C GLU A 64 18.97 -4.39 -16.95
N ASN A 65 18.11 -3.39 -17.16
CA ASN A 65 18.08 -2.58 -18.37
C ASN A 65 18.76 -1.21 -18.22
N GLY A 66 19.36 -0.91 -17.06
CA GLY A 66 19.98 0.40 -16.79
C GLY A 66 19.00 1.59 -16.84
N LEU A 67 17.72 1.34 -16.60
CA LEU A 67 16.67 2.35 -16.67
C LEU A 67 16.56 3.14 -15.37
N LYS A 68 16.29 4.42 -15.51
CA LYS A 68 16.01 5.38 -14.45
C LYS A 68 14.53 5.72 -14.40
N ARG A 69 14.14 6.36 -13.31
CA ARG A 69 12.80 6.94 -13.18
C ARG A 69 12.55 7.96 -14.29
N GLY A 70 11.46 7.79 -15.02
CA GLY A 70 11.08 8.68 -16.13
C GLY A 70 11.32 8.09 -17.52
N ASP A 71 12.09 7.01 -17.64
CA ASP A 71 12.27 6.33 -18.92
C ASP A 71 10.95 5.75 -19.43
N GLU A 72 10.62 6.04 -20.70
CA GLU A 72 9.39 5.54 -21.32
C GLU A 72 9.32 4.01 -21.32
N LYS A 73 10.46 3.33 -21.53
CA LYS A 73 10.54 1.87 -21.48
C LYS A 73 10.15 1.33 -20.10
N LEU A 74 10.57 2.00 -19.03
CA LEU A 74 10.22 1.61 -17.67
C LEU A 74 8.74 1.87 -17.38
N LYS A 75 8.19 2.98 -17.88
CA LYS A 75 6.77 3.30 -17.79
C LYS A 75 5.90 2.24 -18.48
N SER A 76 6.22 1.87 -19.72
CA SER A 76 5.50 0.83 -20.45
C SER A 76 5.56 -0.53 -19.74
N TYR A 77 6.71 -0.87 -19.13
CA TYR A 77 6.84 -2.08 -18.34
C TYR A 77 6.00 -2.04 -17.05
N TRP A 78 5.99 -0.90 -16.37
CA TRP A 78 5.14 -0.66 -15.19
C TRP A 78 3.65 -0.85 -15.54
N GLU A 79 3.19 -0.30 -16.66
CA GLU A 79 1.80 -0.45 -17.13
C GLU A 79 1.45 -1.91 -17.42
N LYS A 80 2.38 -2.66 -18.03
CA LYS A 80 2.23 -4.10 -18.28
C LYS A 80 2.07 -4.88 -16.96
N VAL A 81 3.00 -4.69 -16.01
CA VAL A 81 2.97 -5.37 -14.71
C VAL A 81 1.69 -5.05 -13.94
N SER A 82 1.24 -3.80 -13.99
CA SER A 82 0.01 -3.35 -13.31
C SER A 82 -1.26 -3.97 -13.90
N LYS A 83 -1.31 -4.21 -15.21
CA LYS A 83 -2.42 -4.92 -15.87
C LYS A 83 -2.42 -6.42 -15.58
N GLU A 84 -1.25 -7.04 -15.54
CA GLU A 84 -1.10 -8.48 -15.27
C GLU A 84 -1.40 -8.85 -13.81
N ASN A 85 -1.14 -7.95 -12.87
CA ASN A 85 -1.34 -8.19 -11.44
C ASN A 85 -1.96 -6.95 -10.77
N PRO A 86 -3.27 -6.71 -10.96
CA PRO A 86 -3.96 -5.54 -10.41
C PRO A 86 -3.95 -5.58 -8.87
N ILE A 87 -3.64 -4.43 -8.26
CA ILE A 87 -3.50 -4.29 -6.81
C ILE A 87 -4.79 -3.91 -6.09
N TYR A 88 -5.85 -3.55 -6.83
CA TYR A 88 -7.06 -3.02 -6.24
C TYR A 88 -7.88 -4.13 -5.57
N ALA A 89 -8.32 -3.86 -4.34
CA ALA A 89 -9.26 -4.69 -3.61
C ALA A 89 -10.70 -4.28 -3.95
N ASP A 90 -11.63 -5.22 -3.82
CA ASP A 90 -13.06 -4.94 -3.75
C ASP A 90 -13.38 -4.54 -2.31
N ILE A 91 -13.88 -3.31 -2.10
CA ILE A 91 -14.00 -2.64 -0.79
C ILE A 91 -15.44 -2.22 -0.55
#